data_AF-A0A8J4XZL9-F1
#
_entry.id   AF-A0A8J4XZL9-F1
#
_cell.length_a   1.000
_cell.length_b   1.000
_cell.length_c   1.000
_cell.angle_alpha   90.00
_cell.angle_beta   90.00
_cell.angle_gamma   90.00
#
_symmetry.space_group_name_H-M   'P 1'
#
loop_
_entity.id
_entity.type
_entity.pdbx_description
1 polymer ?
#
loop_
_entity_poly.entity_id
_entity_poly.type
_entity_poly.pdbx_seq_one_letter_code
_entity_poly.pdbx_strand_id
1 'polypeptide(L)'
;MATRAASNLWLIDKAPIDEITGARLPSKEQVLLRYYHHHREMGKTASGSRKAVVEEVLPFWSRAGIPTTTVIHAGTKLSKLVKAYNDLKKNKNKDRPKHRMDEEIFKGDLQEIFDLAHSSLQRADVKDEDKEFLRSQREDRGESSMAGIDLVTAKKVEKQVERGTRLKRLREREDSDIARLTERAEIPSQSSSSSSSPVSTTSSPARGSRSQRKKLKQSPSISVKDLNLISTWGREKLSVRQATSTFAATAQVLGMVIGSMAVSKSTVHRARIAGREQAAEKIVELRNQEIPKRLVLHWDGKLLPSLSGDTEDRIAVLLTGEDDAEFLLGVPASSDSTGRNVAAVVLKEVDEAGVRDKIIAFCFDTTASNTGMVQGACIRIEQELGRSLLWLACRHHVHEVILKDVFEASLGSSSGPDIGIFKRLHDRWSFVDSSQRETVETSEDLIEFFATNDTASKLKDDALAFLKEALMSKNHPREDYEELLRLSYLFLGGEGPAKPFRRPGALHQARWMAKAIYCLKLQMLKSQLSLTGREKAGVGRVALFVALVYCK
;
A
#
# COMPACT_ATOMS: atom_id res chain seq x y z
N MET A 1 -14.69 27.36 -43.51
CA MET A 1 -14.48 28.43 -42.51
C MET A 1 -13.48 27.92 -41.48
N ALA A 2 -12.56 28.74 -40.98
CA ALA A 2 -11.67 28.31 -39.91
C ALA A 2 -12.42 28.35 -38.56
N THR A 3 -12.50 27.22 -37.87
CA THR A 3 -12.94 27.17 -36.48
C THR A 3 -11.96 27.97 -35.62
N ARG A 4 -12.45 28.92 -34.83
CA ARG A 4 -11.63 29.59 -33.82
C ARG A 4 -11.15 28.53 -32.83
N ALA A 5 -9.83 28.41 -32.64
CA ALA A 5 -9.29 27.58 -31.58
C ALA A 5 -9.87 28.03 -30.23
N ALA A 6 -10.41 27.07 -29.46
CA ALA A 6 -11.10 27.35 -28.21
C ALA A 6 -10.14 28.04 -27.22
N SER A 7 -10.42 29.30 -26.88
CA SER A 7 -9.51 30.09 -26.05
C SER A 7 -9.56 29.61 -24.60
N ASN A 8 -8.46 29.04 -24.09
CA ASN A 8 -8.36 28.55 -22.72
C ASN A 8 -8.85 29.58 -21.70
N LEU A 9 -9.49 29.08 -20.63
CA LEU A 9 -9.88 29.90 -19.50
C LEU A 9 -8.63 30.24 -18.70
N TRP A 10 -8.18 31.50 -18.81
CA TRP A 10 -7.22 32.12 -17.88
C TRP A 10 -7.48 31.68 -16.43
N LEU A 11 -6.42 31.34 -15.69
CA LEU A 11 -6.38 30.77 -14.33
C LEU A 11 -6.68 29.25 -14.24
N ILE A 12 -7.29 28.65 -15.26
CA ILE A 12 -7.56 27.20 -15.36
C ILE A 12 -6.72 26.54 -16.46
N ASP A 13 -6.33 27.32 -17.47
CA ASP A 13 -5.48 26.99 -18.61
C ASP A 13 -5.94 25.77 -19.43
N LYS A 14 -7.25 25.49 -19.37
CA LYS A 14 -7.99 24.49 -20.15
C LYS A 14 -9.03 25.16 -21.05
N ALA A 15 -9.33 24.56 -22.19
CA ALA A 15 -10.46 24.93 -23.04
C ALA A 15 -11.79 24.58 -22.37
N PRO A 16 -12.93 25.21 -22.75
CA PRO A 16 -14.26 24.74 -22.38
C PRO A 16 -14.51 23.27 -22.78
N ILE A 17 -15.55 22.65 -22.22
CA ILE A 17 -15.82 21.22 -22.41
C ILE A 17 -17.21 20.93 -23.00
N ASP A 18 -17.23 20.04 -23.98
CA ASP A 18 -18.39 19.65 -24.80
C ASP A 18 -19.38 18.75 -24.05
N GLU A 19 -18.94 18.12 -22.96
CA GLU A 19 -19.74 17.36 -22.00
C GLU A 19 -19.04 17.35 -20.62
N ILE A 20 -19.78 17.16 -19.53
CA ILE A 20 -19.21 16.76 -18.23
C ILE A 20 -19.27 15.24 -18.15
N THR A 21 -18.12 14.57 -18.21
CA THR A 21 -18.03 13.09 -18.15
C THR A 21 -17.39 12.60 -16.86
N GLY A 22 -17.70 11.36 -16.47
CA GLY A 22 -17.05 10.64 -15.36
C GLY A 22 -18.01 9.98 -14.37
N ALA A 23 -17.46 9.19 -13.45
CA ALA A 23 -18.19 8.45 -12.42
C ALA A 23 -18.01 9.07 -11.01
N ARG A 24 -18.03 10.40 -10.92
CA ARG A 24 -17.84 11.22 -9.70
C ARG A 24 -18.80 12.41 -9.70
N LEU A 25 -18.99 13.08 -8.57
CA LEU A 25 -19.76 14.32 -8.52
C LEU A 25 -19.00 15.45 -9.25
N PRO A 26 -19.65 16.24 -10.13
CA PRO A 26 -18.96 17.27 -10.92
C PRO A 26 -18.25 18.33 -10.07
N SER A 27 -17.00 18.66 -10.43
CA SER A 27 -16.24 19.71 -9.74
C SER A 27 -16.66 21.12 -10.14
N LYS A 28 -16.33 22.11 -9.30
CA LYS A 28 -16.49 23.53 -9.66
C LYS A 28 -15.73 23.86 -10.96
N GLU A 29 -14.57 23.24 -11.21
CA GLU A 29 -13.82 23.35 -12.48
C GLU A 29 -14.64 22.88 -13.69
N GLN A 30 -15.13 21.64 -13.67
CA GLN A 30 -15.91 21.06 -14.79
C GLN A 30 -17.16 21.88 -15.08
N VAL A 31 -17.89 22.27 -14.03
CA VAL A 31 -19.11 23.08 -14.12
C VAL A 31 -18.83 24.48 -14.70
N LEU A 32 -17.68 25.09 -14.35
CA LEU A 32 -17.28 26.39 -14.87
C LEU A 32 -16.79 26.34 -16.32
N LEU A 33 -16.01 25.32 -16.70
CA LEU A 33 -15.60 25.07 -18.08
C LEU A 33 -16.84 24.84 -18.97
N ARG A 34 -17.79 24.03 -18.49
CA ARG A 34 -19.05 23.73 -19.19
C ARG A 34 -19.95 24.97 -19.34
N TYR A 35 -20.03 25.84 -18.34
CA TYR A 35 -20.70 27.13 -18.46
C TYR A 35 -20.11 27.99 -19.58
N TYR A 36 -18.78 28.03 -19.71
CA TYR A 36 -18.16 28.83 -20.76
C TYR A 36 -18.27 28.25 -22.17
N HIS A 37 -18.43 26.94 -22.33
CA HIS A 37 -18.83 26.33 -23.61
C HIS A 37 -20.22 26.84 -24.02
N HIS A 38 -21.21 26.66 -23.15
CA HIS A 38 -22.58 27.14 -23.42
C HIS A 38 -22.65 28.65 -23.68
N HIS A 39 -21.82 29.45 -23.01
CA HIS A 39 -21.87 30.91 -23.08
C HIS A 39 -21.03 31.56 -24.19
N ARG A 40 -19.83 31.03 -24.51
CA ARG A 40 -18.92 31.61 -25.53
C ARG A 40 -19.04 30.94 -26.88
N GLU A 41 -19.23 29.62 -26.92
CA GLU A 41 -19.14 28.82 -28.14
C GLU A 41 -20.55 28.52 -28.68
N MET A 42 -21.48 28.12 -27.80
CA MET A 42 -22.91 27.96 -28.15
C MET A 42 -23.71 29.27 -28.09
N GLY A 43 -23.06 30.41 -27.76
CA GLY A 43 -23.65 31.75 -27.78
C GLY A 43 -24.85 31.99 -26.85
N LYS A 44 -25.14 31.11 -25.89
CA LYS A 44 -26.33 31.21 -25.04
C LYS A 44 -26.21 32.40 -24.08
N THR A 45 -27.36 33.01 -23.75
CA THR A 45 -27.43 34.06 -22.72
C THR A 45 -26.88 33.54 -21.39
N ALA A 46 -26.39 34.44 -20.52
CA ALA A 46 -25.85 34.04 -19.23
C ALA A 46 -26.87 33.27 -18.36
N SER A 47 -28.18 33.52 -18.53
CA SER A 47 -29.23 32.77 -17.85
C SER A 47 -29.47 31.39 -18.47
N GLY A 48 -29.57 31.31 -19.81
CA GLY A 48 -29.72 30.03 -20.52
C GLY A 48 -28.52 29.09 -20.34
N SER A 49 -27.31 29.66 -20.28
CA SER A 49 -26.07 28.94 -19.99
C SER A 49 -26.08 28.35 -18.57
N ARG A 50 -26.50 29.13 -17.56
CA ARG A 50 -26.64 28.59 -16.18
C ARG A 50 -27.69 27.49 -16.10
N LYS A 51 -28.85 27.67 -16.75
CA LYS A 51 -29.93 26.69 -16.74
C LYS A 51 -29.47 25.34 -17.33
N ALA A 52 -28.90 25.37 -18.53
CA ALA A 52 -28.41 24.16 -19.22
C ALA A 52 -27.36 23.39 -18.39
N VAL A 53 -26.38 24.08 -17.79
CA VAL A 53 -25.36 23.44 -16.93
C VAL A 53 -25.98 22.79 -15.70
N VAL A 54 -26.96 23.43 -15.06
CA VAL A 54 -27.63 22.84 -13.88
C VAL A 54 -28.45 21.60 -14.27
N GLU A 55 -29.13 21.64 -15.41
CA GLU A 55 -29.90 20.50 -15.94
C GLU A 55 -28.99 19.32 -16.32
N GLU A 56 -27.77 19.57 -16.82
CA GLU A 56 -26.75 18.54 -17.07
C GLU A 56 -26.11 17.97 -15.79
N VAL A 57 -25.96 18.78 -14.73
CA VAL A 57 -25.28 18.38 -13.49
C VAL A 57 -26.18 17.57 -12.54
N LEU A 58 -27.48 17.88 -12.45
CA LEU A 58 -28.40 17.21 -11.52
C LEU A 58 -28.43 15.67 -11.67
N PRO A 59 -28.42 15.06 -12.88
CA PRO A 59 -28.34 13.60 -13.06
C PRO A 59 -27.10 12.91 -12.48
N PHE A 60 -26.03 13.63 -12.12
CA PHE A 60 -24.90 13.05 -11.38
C PHE A 60 -25.25 12.84 -9.90
N TRP A 61 -25.95 13.81 -9.31
CA TRP A 61 -26.40 13.75 -7.92
C TRP A 61 -27.54 12.74 -7.73
N SER A 62 -28.46 12.66 -8.70
CA SER A 62 -29.53 11.64 -8.70
C SER A 62 -28.99 10.21 -8.80
N ARG A 63 -27.93 9.97 -9.60
CA ARG A 63 -27.28 8.64 -9.66
C ARG A 63 -26.56 8.27 -8.36
N ALA A 64 -26.04 9.26 -7.64
CA ALA A 64 -25.39 9.08 -6.35
C ALA A 64 -26.36 8.93 -5.15
N GLY A 65 -27.67 8.81 -5.38
CA GLY A 65 -28.68 8.68 -4.31
C GLY A 65 -28.90 9.94 -3.46
N ILE A 66 -28.28 11.08 -3.80
CA ILE A 66 -28.25 12.28 -2.95
C ILE A 66 -29.37 13.25 -3.31
N PRO A 67 -30.28 13.60 -2.38
CA PRO A 67 -31.29 14.64 -2.59
C PRO A 67 -30.65 16.01 -2.84
N THR A 68 -31.14 16.74 -3.84
CA THR A 68 -30.55 18.00 -4.31
C THR A 68 -31.34 19.25 -3.91
N THR A 69 -30.64 20.39 -3.91
CA THR A 69 -31.25 21.72 -3.87
C THR A 69 -31.98 22.06 -5.18
N THR A 70 -32.94 22.99 -5.13
CA THR A 70 -33.76 23.31 -6.29
C THR A 70 -32.95 23.98 -7.41
N VAL A 71 -33.40 23.83 -8.66
CA VAL A 71 -32.75 24.40 -9.87
C VAL A 71 -32.41 25.89 -9.72
N ILE A 72 -33.27 26.66 -9.05
CA ILE A 72 -33.07 28.10 -8.77
C ILE A 72 -31.87 28.33 -7.84
N HIS A 73 -31.73 27.54 -6.77
CA HIS A 73 -30.61 27.63 -5.84
C HIS A 73 -29.30 27.13 -6.46
N ALA A 74 -29.36 26.04 -7.24
CA ALA A 74 -28.23 25.54 -8.03
C ALA A 74 -27.73 26.60 -9.04
N GLY A 75 -28.65 27.22 -9.79
CA GLY A 75 -28.34 28.32 -10.70
C GLY A 75 -27.77 29.55 -9.99
N THR A 76 -28.20 29.81 -8.75
CA THR A 76 -27.67 30.87 -7.90
C THR A 76 -26.24 30.57 -7.41
N LYS A 77 -25.95 29.32 -6.99
CA LYS A 77 -24.57 28.86 -6.70
C LYS A 77 -23.67 29.03 -7.93
N LEU A 78 -24.12 28.63 -9.11
CA LEU A 78 -23.36 28.78 -10.36
C LEU A 78 -23.12 30.26 -10.72
N SER A 79 -24.12 31.13 -10.52
CA SER A 79 -23.96 32.58 -10.74
C SER A 79 -22.90 33.20 -9.83
N LYS A 80 -22.76 32.73 -8.58
CA LYS A 80 -21.69 33.17 -7.66
C LYS A 80 -20.31 32.71 -8.16
N LEU A 81 -20.16 31.44 -8.54
CA LEU A 81 -18.91 30.88 -9.08
C LEU A 81 -18.44 31.61 -10.35
N VAL A 82 -19.36 31.85 -11.30
CA VAL A 82 -19.09 32.61 -12.53
C VAL A 82 -18.74 34.07 -12.22
N LYS A 83 -19.36 34.69 -11.22
CA LYS A 83 -18.99 36.05 -10.80
C LYS A 83 -17.57 36.10 -10.24
N ALA A 84 -17.24 35.22 -9.29
CA ALA A 84 -15.90 35.17 -8.66
C ALA A 84 -14.78 35.03 -9.70
N TYR A 85 -14.93 34.09 -10.65
CA TYR A 85 -14.00 33.94 -11.77
C TYR A 85 -13.83 35.22 -12.60
N ASN A 86 -14.94 35.90 -12.94
CA ASN A 86 -14.88 37.13 -13.73
C ASN A 86 -14.26 38.30 -12.96
N ASP A 87 -14.50 38.39 -11.64
CA ASP A 87 -13.93 39.44 -10.82
C ASP A 87 -12.43 39.24 -10.57
N LEU A 88 -11.94 37.99 -10.50
CA LEU A 88 -10.50 37.69 -10.60
C LEU A 88 -9.95 38.07 -11.98
N LYS A 89 -10.61 37.62 -13.07
CA LYS A 89 -10.18 37.87 -14.46
C LYS A 89 -10.09 39.36 -14.83
N LYS A 90 -10.88 40.24 -14.21
CA LYS A 90 -10.75 41.71 -14.35
C LYS A 90 -9.45 42.24 -13.74
N ASN A 91 -8.90 41.57 -12.72
CA ASN A 91 -7.75 42.01 -11.94
C ASN A 91 -6.43 41.32 -12.36
N LYS A 92 -6.44 40.42 -13.36
CA LYS A 92 -5.29 39.60 -13.81
C LYS A 92 -3.94 40.30 -14.04
N ASN A 93 -3.94 41.61 -14.29
CA ASN A 93 -2.75 42.44 -14.54
C ASN A 93 -2.28 43.20 -13.28
N LYS A 94 -2.97 43.09 -12.14
CA LYS A 94 -2.65 43.81 -10.90
C LYS A 94 -1.75 42.96 -10.02
N ASP A 95 -0.46 43.21 -10.08
CA ASP A 95 0.49 42.51 -9.22
C ASP A 95 0.42 43.05 -7.78
N ARG A 96 -0.41 42.40 -6.96
CA ARG A 96 -0.58 42.64 -5.53
C ARG A 96 -0.61 41.29 -4.82
N PRO A 97 0.12 41.08 -3.71
CA PRO A 97 0.16 39.79 -3.01
C PRO A 97 -1.22 39.23 -2.66
N LYS A 98 -2.17 40.09 -2.26
CA LYS A 98 -3.56 39.68 -2.01
C LYS A 98 -4.21 39.03 -3.24
N HIS A 99 -4.06 39.61 -4.43
CA HIS A 99 -4.68 39.04 -5.64
C HIS A 99 -4.05 37.72 -6.06
N ARG A 100 -2.74 37.52 -5.82
CA ARG A 100 -2.10 36.21 -5.99
C ARG A 100 -2.64 35.18 -5.00
N MET A 101 -2.92 35.57 -3.76
CA MET A 101 -3.56 34.71 -2.77
C MET A 101 -5.02 34.40 -3.13
N ASP A 102 -5.78 35.40 -3.59
CA ASP A 102 -7.15 35.23 -4.10
C ASP A 102 -7.17 34.27 -5.33
N GLU A 103 -6.17 34.35 -6.21
CA GLU A 103 -5.97 33.46 -7.37
C GLU A 103 -5.66 32.01 -6.96
N GLU A 104 -4.75 31.76 -6.00
CA GLU A 104 -4.42 30.41 -5.54
C GLU A 104 -5.55 29.77 -4.70
N ILE A 105 -6.24 30.55 -3.86
CA ILE A 105 -7.44 30.08 -3.14
C ILE A 105 -8.49 29.62 -4.16
N PHE A 106 -8.74 30.41 -5.21
CA PHE A 106 -9.72 30.04 -6.24
C PHE A 106 -9.32 28.78 -7.03
N LYS A 107 -8.03 28.53 -7.26
CA LYS A 107 -7.54 27.26 -7.85
C LYS A 107 -7.84 26.05 -6.96
N GLY A 108 -7.70 26.18 -5.64
CA GLY A 108 -8.11 25.15 -4.67
C GLY A 108 -9.62 24.91 -4.72
N ASP A 109 -10.39 25.98 -4.60
CA ASP A 109 -11.85 26.01 -4.70
C ASP A 109 -12.38 25.26 -5.94
N LEU A 110 -11.70 25.38 -7.09
CA LEU A 110 -12.10 24.72 -8.34
C LEU A 110 -12.05 23.19 -8.28
N GLN A 111 -11.23 22.59 -7.40
CA GLN A 111 -11.12 21.15 -7.23
C GLN A 111 -12.16 20.54 -6.28
N GLU A 112 -12.87 21.36 -5.52
CA GLU A 112 -14.03 20.87 -4.75
C GLU A 112 -15.20 20.48 -5.67
N ILE A 113 -16.11 19.66 -5.16
CA ILE A 113 -17.39 19.39 -5.83
C ILE A 113 -18.23 20.67 -5.94
N PHE A 114 -19.00 20.78 -7.02
CA PHE A 114 -20.04 21.79 -7.14
C PHE A 114 -21.26 21.35 -6.32
N ASP A 115 -21.15 21.49 -5.00
CA ASP A 115 -22.10 20.91 -4.04
C ASP A 115 -23.55 21.35 -4.31
N LEU A 116 -24.43 20.38 -4.60
CA LEU A 116 -25.87 20.58 -4.76
C LEU A 116 -26.71 19.85 -3.71
N ALA A 117 -26.13 19.31 -2.64
CA ALA A 117 -26.88 18.56 -1.64
C ALA A 117 -27.98 19.40 -0.97
N HIS A 118 -29.12 18.77 -0.66
CA HIS A 118 -30.21 19.41 0.07
C HIS A 118 -29.89 19.55 1.57
N SER A 119 -30.38 20.62 2.20
CA SER A 119 -30.13 20.88 3.63
C SER A 119 -30.79 19.86 4.56
N SER A 120 -31.81 19.12 4.10
CA SER A 120 -32.49 18.08 4.87
C SER A 120 -31.78 16.72 4.85
N LEU A 121 -30.56 16.60 4.33
CA LEU A 121 -29.87 15.30 4.15
C LEU A 121 -29.62 14.53 5.47
N GLN A 122 -29.63 15.22 6.62
CA GLN A 122 -29.59 14.59 7.95
C GLN A 122 -30.94 13.98 8.40
N ARG A 123 -32.04 14.32 7.73
CA ARG A 123 -33.43 13.90 8.08
C ARG A 123 -34.13 13.15 6.94
N ALA A 124 -33.47 12.99 5.80
CA ALA A 124 -33.97 12.25 4.65
C ALA A 124 -33.57 10.78 4.74
N ASP A 125 -34.42 9.90 4.22
CA ASP A 125 -34.16 8.45 4.11
C ASP A 125 -33.16 8.19 2.96
N VAL A 126 -31.90 8.52 3.22
CA VAL A 126 -30.74 8.35 2.35
C VAL A 126 -29.85 7.30 3.00
N LYS A 127 -29.37 6.29 2.26
CA LYS A 127 -28.53 5.24 2.86
C LYS A 127 -27.26 5.84 3.45
N ASP A 128 -26.76 5.27 4.53
CA ASP A 128 -25.51 5.74 5.13
C ASP A 128 -24.31 5.55 4.19
N GLU A 129 -24.35 4.54 3.31
CA GLU A 129 -23.45 4.36 2.15
C GLU A 129 -23.40 5.62 1.25
N ASP A 130 -24.57 6.16 0.89
CA ASP A 130 -24.69 7.34 0.01
C ASP A 130 -24.30 8.63 0.79
N LYS A 131 -24.55 8.68 2.10
CA LYS A 131 -24.07 9.76 3.01
C LYS A 131 -22.54 9.72 3.19
N GLU A 132 -21.91 8.55 3.08
CA GLU A 132 -20.46 8.35 3.18
C GLU A 132 -19.75 8.62 1.85
N PHE A 133 -20.39 8.26 0.74
CA PHE A 133 -19.98 8.73 -0.59
C PHE A 133 -19.98 10.26 -0.67
N LEU A 134 -21.00 10.95 -0.14
CA LEU A 134 -20.99 12.42 -0.09
C LEU A 134 -19.93 13.01 0.85
N ARG A 135 -19.56 12.32 1.94
CA ARG A 135 -18.46 12.77 2.82
C ARG A 135 -17.10 12.64 2.12
N SER A 136 -16.77 11.45 1.62
CA SER A 136 -15.54 11.24 0.82
C SER A 136 -15.46 12.20 -0.38
N GLN A 137 -16.52 12.38 -1.18
CA GLN A 137 -16.51 13.33 -2.31
C GLN A 137 -16.32 14.81 -1.90
N ARG A 138 -16.53 15.19 -0.62
CA ARG A 138 -16.22 16.52 -0.08
C ARG A 138 -14.81 16.63 0.49
N GLU A 139 -14.29 15.54 1.05
CA GLU A 139 -13.00 15.48 1.74
C GLU A 139 -11.85 15.21 0.75
N ASP A 140 -11.97 14.18 -0.10
CA ASP A 140 -11.21 14.05 -1.34
C ASP A 140 -12.07 13.43 -2.48
N ARG A 141 -12.37 14.27 -3.48
CA ARG A 141 -13.02 13.89 -4.75
C ARG A 141 -12.29 12.73 -5.47
N GLY A 142 -11.02 12.49 -5.14
CA GLY A 142 -10.15 11.42 -5.63
C GLY A 142 -10.33 10.05 -5.01
N GLU A 143 -10.86 9.92 -3.79
CA GLU A 143 -10.91 8.63 -3.08
C GLU A 143 -12.04 7.71 -3.57
N SER A 144 -13.22 8.28 -3.85
CA SER A 144 -14.42 7.51 -4.19
C SER A 144 -14.88 7.70 -5.65
N SER A 145 -15.66 6.74 -6.16
CA SER A 145 -16.28 6.78 -7.49
C SER A 145 -17.47 5.81 -7.57
N MET A 146 -18.55 6.23 -8.23
CA MET A 146 -19.77 5.42 -8.43
C MET A 146 -19.47 4.07 -9.11
N ALA A 147 -18.48 4.03 -10.01
CA ALA A 147 -18.09 2.84 -10.76
C ALA A 147 -17.58 1.67 -9.89
N GLY A 148 -17.12 1.92 -8.65
CA GLY A 148 -16.61 0.88 -7.76
C GLY A 148 -17.71 0.02 -7.10
N ILE A 149 -18.91 0.58 -6.92
CA ILE A 149 -20.02 -0.06 -6.19
C ILE A 149 -21.05 -0.64 -7.17
N ASP A 150 -21.25 0.01 -8.31
CA ASP A 150 -22.30 -0.36 -9.27
C ASP A 150 -22.18 -1.79 -9.82
N LEU A 151 -20.98 -2.37 -9.97
CA LEU A 151 -20.88 -3.76 -10.45
C LEU A 151 -21.43 -4.78 -9.43
N VAL A 152 -21.47 -4.44 -8.13
CA VAL A 152 -22.08 -5.29 -7.09
C VAL A 152 -23.57 -5.00 -6.97
N THR A 153 -23.98 -3.73 -7.04
CA THR A 153 -25.39 -3.33 -6.92
C THR A 153 -26.19 -3.70 -8.17
N ALA A 154 -25.68 -3.44 -9.38
CA ALA A 154 -26.30 -3.88 -10.63
C ALA A 154 -26.40 -5.41 -10.66
N LYS A 155 -25.34 -6.17 -10.33
CA LYS A 155 -25.41 -7.64 -10.26
C LYS A 155 -26.31 -8.16 -9.12
N LYS A 156 -26.58 -7.37 -8.06
CA LYS A 156 -27.59 -7.69 -7.04
C LYS A 156 -29.01 -7.51 -7.58
N VAL A 157 -29.28 -6.38 -8.26
CA VAL A 157 -30.58 -6.06 -8.86
C VAL A 157 -30.89 -7.02 -10.01
N GLU A 158 -29.92 -7.25 -10.89
CA GLU A 158 -29.96 -8.24 -11.98
C GLU A 158 -30.20 -9.65 -11.41
N LYS A 159 -29.47 -10.08 -10.36
CA LYS A 159 -29.76 -11.36 -9.69
C LYS A 159 -31.08 -11.38 -8.90
N GLN A 160 -31.66 -10.24 -8.51
CA GLN A 160 -33.02 -10.19 -7.94
C GLN A 160 -34.09 -10.33 -9.03
N VAL A 161 -33.91 -9.69 -10.18
CA VAL A 161 -34.78 -9.85 -11.36
C VAL A 161 -34.65 -11.27 -11.93
N GLU A 162 -33.45 -11.81 -11.99
CA GLU A 162 -33.18 -13.20 -12.39
C GLU A 162 -33.73 -14.20 -11.36
N ARG A 163 -33.57 -13.97 -10.05
CA ARG A 163 -34.25 -14.79 -9.02
C ARG A 163 -35.76 -14.67 -9.10
N GLY A 164 -36.31 -13.49 -9.34
CA GLY A 164 -37.75 -13.25 -9.45
C GLY A 164 -38.36 -13.95 -10.67
N THR A 165 -37.73 -13.79 -11.84
CA THR A 165 -38.14 -14.49 -13.07
C THR A 165 -37.88 -16.00 -13.00
N ARG A 166 -36.81 -16.45 -12.34
CA ARG A 166 -36.57 -17.88 -12.05
C ARG A 166 -37.59 -18.44 -11.06
N LEU A 167 -37.98 -17.72 -10.02
CA LEU A 167 -39.07 -18.11 -9.11
C LEU A 167 -40.41 -18.15 -9.82
N LYS A 168 -40.68 -17.22 -10.73
CA LYS A 168 -41.90 -17.23 -11.53
C LYS A 168 -41.94 -18.43 -12.49
N ARG A 169 -40.85 -18.67 -13.23
CA ARG A 169 -40.67 -19.87 -14.06
C ARG A 169 -40.65 -21.18 -13.26
N LEU A 170 -40.21 -21.15 -12.00
CA LEU A 170 -40.28 -22.33 -11.12
C LEU A 170 -41.73 -22.60 -10.72
N ARG A 171 -42.52 -21.59 -10.34
CA ARG A 171 -43.96 -21.76 -10.08
C ARG A 171 -44.73 -22.21 -11.32
N GLU A 172 -44.53 -21.55 -12.46
CA GLU A 172 -45.10 -21.93 -13.76
C GLU A 172 -44.71 -23.38 -14.15
N ARG A 173 -43.59 -23.89 -13.64
CA ARG A 173 -43.14 -25.28 -13.83
C ARG A 173 -43.66 -26.23 -12.75
N GLU A 174 -43.77 -25.81 -11.49
CA GLU A 174 -44.41 -26.56 -10.40
C GLU A 174 -45.89 -26.79 -10.73
N ASP A 175 -46.62 -25.77 -11.19
CA ASP A 175 -48.00 -25.89 -11.68
C ASP A 175 -48.09 -26.89 -12.86
N SER A 176 -47.15 -26.81 -13.81
CA SER A 176 -47.09 -27.73 -14.96
C SER A 176 -46.63 -29.15 -14.61
N ASP A 177 -45.82 -29.33 -13.57
CA ASP A 177 -45.31 -30.62 -13.13
C ASP A 177 -46.26 -31.28 -12.13
N ILE A 178 -47.05 -30.52 -11.34
CA ILE A 178 -48.21 -31.03 -10.59
C ILE A 178 -49.25 -31.61 -11.57
N ALA A 179 -49.54 -30.90 -12.67
CA ALA A 179 -50.42 -31.41 -13.72
C ALA A 179 -49.91 -32.75 -14.32
N ARG A 180 -48.60 -32.90 -14.51
CA ARG A 180 -47.97 -34.13 -15.04
C ARG A 180 -47.81 -35.25 -14.02
N LEU A 181 -47.58 -34.93 -12.76
CA LEU A 181 -47.50 -35.91 -11.66
C LEU A 181 -48.88 -36.54 -11.38
N THR A 182 -49.96 -35.82 -11.70
CA THR A 182 -51.33 -36.37 -11.70
C THR A 182 -51.56 -37.38 -12.84
N GLU A 183 -50.76 -37.33 -13.92
CA GLU A 183 -50.93 -38.11 -15.15
C GLU A 183 -50.03 -39.37 -15.20
N ARG A 184 -48.98 -39.48 -14.38
CA ARG A 184 -47.89 -40.45 -14.63
C ARG A 184 -47.25 -41.12 -13.41
N ALA A 185 -48.08 -41.74 -12.56
CA ALA A 185 -47.63 -42.54 -11.42
C ALA A 185 -47.37 -44.03 -11.80
N GLU A 186 -46.22 -44.34 -12.42
CA GLU A 186 -45.74 -45.72 -12.64
C GLU A 186 -44.19 -45.79 -12.73
N ILE A 187 -43.60 -46.94 -12.35
CA ILE A 187 -42.15 -47.22 -12.11
C ILE A 187 -41.81 -48.66 -12.63
N PRO A 188 -40.57 -49.23 -12.64
CA PRO A 188 -39.24 -48.76 -12.21
C PRO A 188 -38.14 -48.83 -13.33
N SER A 189 -36.96 -49.46 -13.13
CA SER A 189 -35.66 -48.75 -12.98
C SER A 189 -34.44 -49.61 -13.44
N GLN A 190 -33.20 -49.34 -12.95
CA GLN A 190 -31.91 -50.06 -13.14
C GLN A 190 -31.13 -49.81 -14.47
N SER A 191 -29.80 -49.98 -14.61
CA SER A 191 -28.66 -50.12 -13.65
C SER A 191 -27.33 -49.48 -14.19
N SER A 192 -26.18 -50.18 -14.28
CA SER A 192 -24.83 -49.52 -14.35
C SER A 192 -23.60 -50.39 -14.75
N SER A 193 -22.39 -49.75 -14.82
CA SER A 193 -20.99 -50.30 -14.77
C SER A 193 -20.45 -51.16 -15.96
N SER A 194 -19.13 -51.35 -16.22
CA SER A 194 -17.84 -50.61 -15.94
C SER A 194 -16.59 -51.23 -16.65
N SER A 195 -15.50 -50.46 -16.84
CA SER A 195 -14.08 -50.90 -17.09
C SER A 195 -13.74 -51.67 -18.41
N SER A 196 -12.50 -52.02 -18.85
CA SER A 196 -11.09 -51.90 -18.36
C SER A 196 -10.05 -51.84 -19.55
N SER A 197 -8.73 -52.07 -19.35
CA SER A 197 -7.65 -51.87 -20.38
C SER A 197 -6.44 -52.86 -20.27
N PRO A 198 -5.59 -53.05 -21.31
CA PRO A 198 -4.18 -53.48 -21.07
C PRO A 198 -3.02 -53.04 -22.04
N VAL A 199 -1.92 -52.57 -21.45
CA VAL A 199 -0.44 -52.82 -21.64
C VAL A 199 0.21 -53.22 -23.01
N SER A 200 1.31 -52.52 -23.41
CA SER A 200 2.63 -52.97 -24.00
C SER A 200 3.50 -51.72 -24.38
N THR A 201 4.81 -51.68 -24.77
CA THR A 201 5.94 -52.62 -25.05
C THR A 201 7.33 -51.96 -24.74
N THR A 202 8.50 -52.43 -25.26
CA THR A 202 9.88 -51.91 -24.97
C THR A 202 10.84 -51.80 -26.18
N SER A 203 11.96 -51.03 -26.07
CA SER A 203 13.33 -51.31 -26.64
C SER A 203 14.33 -50.11 -26.56
N SER A 204 15.64 -50.34 -26.76
CA SER A 204 16.74 -49.32 -26.75
C SER A 204 18.07 -49.85 -27.35
N PRO A 205 18.99 -49.01 -27.91
CA PRO A 205 20.36 -49.44 -28.22
C PRO A 205 21.56 -48.48 -27.92
N ALA A 206 22.64 -49.06 -27.38
CA ALA A 206 24.07 -48.89 -27.69
C ALA A 206 24.81 -47.50 -27.72
N ARG A 207 25.38 -47.15 -26.55
CA ARG A 207 26.83 -46.87 -26.27
C ARG A 207 27.82 -46.54 -27.40
N GLY A 208 28.63 -45.48 -27.21
CA GLY A 208 29.91 -45.22 -27.91
C GLY A 208 31.00 -44.70 -26.95
N SER A 209 32.29 -44.84 -27.27
CA SER A 209 33.42 -44.58 -26.34
C SER A 209 34.45 -43.55 -26.86
N ARG A 210 35.12 -42.82 -25.95
CA ARG A 210 36.29 -42.01 -26.31
C ARG A 210 37.28 -41.81 -25.14
N SER A 211 38.56 -41.87 -25.49
CA SER A 211 39.79 -41.86 -24.66
C SER A 211 39.79 -41.01 -23.38
N GLN A 212 40.28 -41.58 -22.27
CA GLN A 212 40.68 -40.84 -21.07
C GLN A 212 42.08 -40.22 -21.23
N ARG A 213 42.16 -38.88 -21.19
CA ARG A 213 43.43 -38.15 -21.11
C ARG A 213 43.71 -37.77 -19.65
N LYS A 214 44.77 -38.34 -19.04
CA LYS A 214 45.18 -38.04 -17.66
C LYS A 214 45.36 -36.53 -17.48
N LYS A 215 44.65 -35.92 -16.52
CA LYS A 215 44.85 -34.53 -16.10
C LYS A 215 45.87 -34.48 -14.96
N LEU A 216 46.77 -33.50 -15.04
CA LEU A 216 47.65 -33.11 -13.92
C LEU A 216 46.79 -32.56 -12.76
N LYS A 217 47.27 -32.73 -11.52
CA LYS A 217 46.67 -32.09 -10.34
C LYS A 217 46.76 -30.57 -10.52
N GLN A 218 45.62 -29.89 -10.61
CA GLN A 218 45.56 -28.43 -10.61
C GLN A 218 45.55 -27.91 -9.18
N SER A 219 46.22 -26.77 -8.95
CA SER A 219 46.12 -25.96 -7.74
C SER A 219 44.65 -25.59 -7.44
N PRO A 220 44.29 -25.26 -6.18
CA PRO A 220 42.90 -24.99 -5.80
C PRO A 220 42.29 -23.85 -6.62
N SER A 221 41.45 -24.21 -7.58
CA SER A 221 40.75 -23.29 -8.48
C SER A 221 39.64 -22.56 -7.73
N ILE A 222 39.94 -21.37 -7.18
CA ILE A 222 38.95 -20.47 -6.58
C ILE A 222 37.82 -20.22 -7.58
N SER A 223 36.63 -20.72 -7.25
CA SER A 223 35.56 -20.94 -8.21
C SER A 223 34.45 -19.91 -8.10
N VAL A 224 34.04 -19.36 -9.24
CA VAL A 224 32.83 -18.52 -9.40
C VAL A 224 31.54 -19.25 -8.95
N LYS A 225 31.60 -20.59 -8.77
CA LYS A 225 30.49 -21.44 -8.31
C LYS A 225 30.35 -21.56 -6.79
N ASP A 226 31.19 -20.89 -5.99
CA ASP A 226 31.06 -20.97 -4.53
C ASP A 226 29.71 -20.40 -4.04
N LEU A 227 29.01 -21.14 -3.19
CA LEU A 227 27.65 -20.81 -2.77
C LEU A 227 27.59 -19.64 -1.77
N ASN A 228 28.64 -19.45 -0.96
CA ASN A 228 28.75 -18.30 -0.05
C ASN A 228 29.02 -17.01 -0.83
N LEU A 229 29.83 -17.09 -1.89
CA LEU A 229 30.08 -16.00 -2.85
C LEU A 229 28.80 -15.64 -3.64
N ILE A 230 28.11 -16.64 -4.20
CA ILE A 230 26.85 -16.47 -4.95
C ILE A 230 25.75 -15.84 -4.07
N SER A 231 25.55 -16.35 -2.86
CA SER A 231 24.54 -15.84 -1.93
C SER A 231 24.89 -14.43 -1.44
N THR A 232 26.17 -14.11 -1.20
CA THR A 232 26.61 -12.75 -0.87
C THR A 232 26.34 -11.77 -2.00
N TRP A 233 26.65 -12.10 -3.26
CA TRP A 233 26.25 -11.26 -4.40
C TRP A 233 24.73 -11.10 -4.53
N GLY A 234 23.95 -12.08 -4.04
CA GLY A 234 22.50 -11.99 -3.90
C GLY A 234 22.07 -10.96 -2.84
N ARG A 235 22.57 -11.09 -1.60
CA ARG A 235 22.30 -10.17 -0.47
C ARG A 235 22.66 -8.73 -0.81
N GLU A 236 23.86 -8.51 -1.36
CA GLU A 236 24.37 -7.20 -1.78
C GLU A 236 23.72 -6.66 -3.07
N LYS A 237 22.74 -7.37 -3.64
CA LYS A 237 21.97 -7.00 -4.84
C LYS A 237 22.84 -6.64 -6.07
N LEU A 238 24.09 -7.10 -6.10
CA LEU A 238 25.03 -6.79 -7.19
C LEU A 238 24.48 -7.33 -8.51
N SER A 239 24.48 -6.49 -9.54
CA SER A 239 24.23 -6.95 -10.92
C SER A 239 25.28 -7.99 -11.34
N VAL A 240 24.97 -8.82 -12.34
CA VAL A 240 25.95 -9.75 -12.93
C VAL A 240 27.22 -9.03 -13.38
N ARG A 241 27.10 -7.78 -13.87
CA ARG A 241 28.25 -6.96 -14.27
C ARG A 241 29.12 -6.56 -13.07
N GLN A 242 28.52 -6.04 -12.00
CA GLN A 242 29.23 -5.68 -10.77
C GLN A 242 29.89 -6.91 -10.14
N ALA A 243 29.16 -8.00 -9.94
CA ALA A 243 29.69 -9.25 -9.38
C ALA A 243 30.87 -9.82 -10.18
N THR A 244 30.82 -9.76 -11.52
CA THR A 244 31.96 -10.16 -12.36
C THR A 244 33.16 -9.22 -12.15
N SER A 245 32.92 -7.91 -12.07
CA SER A 245 33.98 -6.90 -11.98
C SER A 245 34.66 -6.87 -10.61
N THR A 246 33.90 -6.96 -9.52
CA THR A 246 34.45 -7.01 -8.16
C THR A 246 35.25 -8.29 -7.95
N PHE A 247 34.73 -9.44 -8.38
CA PHE A 247 35.45 -10.70 -8.30
C PHE A 247 36.76 -10.70 -9.10
N ALA A 248 36.76 -10.16 -10.32
CA ALA A 248 37.98 -10.05 -11.13
C ALA A 248 39.03 -9.13 -10.48
N ALA A 249 38.61 -7.99 -9.92
CA ALA A 249 39.50 -7.06 -9.24
C ALA A 249 40.07 -7.67 -7.94
N THR A 250 39.23 -8.29 -7.10
CA THR A 250 39.68 -8.98 -5.88
C THR A 250 40.63 -10.13 -6.21
N ALA A 251 40.33 -10.94 -7.24
CA ALA A 251 41.23 -12.00 -7.70
C ALA A 251 42.61 -11.44 -8.12
N GLN A 252 42.64 -10.34 -8.86
CA GLN A 252 43.88 -9.70 -9.29
C GLN A 252 44.71 -9.18 -8.11
N VAL A 253 44.07 -8.56 -7.10
CA VAL A 253 44.72 -8.12 -5.86
C VAL A 253 45.28 -9.31 -5.04
N LEU A 254 44.60 -10.46 -5.08
CA LEU A 254 45.05 -11.72 -4.48
C LEU A 254 46.11 -12.46 -5.34
N GLY A 255 46.69 -11.81 -6.35
CA GLY A 255 47.75 -12.37 -7.20
C GLY A 255 47.28 -13.43 -8.21
N MET A 256 45.98 -13.57 -8.43
CA MET A 256 45.41 -14.62 -9.28
C MET A 256 45.37 -14.16 -10.75
N VAL A 257 45.95 -14.97 -11.65
CA VAL A 257 45.98 -14.69 -13.09
C VAL A 257 44.57 -14.85 -13.67
N ILE A 258 43.88 -13.73 -13.93
CA ILE A 258 42.49 -13.70 -14.44
C ILE A 258 42.31 -14.61 -15.67
N GLY A 259 43.28 -14.64 -16.60
CA GLY A 259 43.23 -15.47 -17.81
C GLY A 259 43.25 -16.98 -17.58
N SER A 260 43.61 -17.45 -16.37
CA SER A 260 43.48 -18.87 -15.98
C SER A 260 42.13 -19.21 -15.36
N MET A 261 41.28 -18.20 -15.10
CA MET A 261 40.00 -18.34 -14.41
C MET A 261 38.81 -18.20 -15.36
N ALA A 262 37.72 -18.93 -15.08
CA ALA A 262 36.50 -18.88 -15.88
C ALA A 262 35.62 -17.62 -15.62
N VAL A 263 36.20 -16.44 -15.34
CA VAL A 263 35.48 -15.23 -14.92
C VAL A 263 34.91 -14.48 -16.12
N SER A 264 33.72 -14.91 -16.56
CA SER A 264 32.91 -14.19 -17.54
C SER A 264 31.53 -13.84 -16.98
N LYS A 265 30.88 -12.81 -17.53
CA LYS A 265 29.49 -12.43 -17.20
C LYS A 265 28.55 -13.64 -17.35
N SER A 266 28.75 -14.45 -18.38
CA SER A 266 27.97 -15.67 -18.66
C SER A 266 28.32 -16.85 -17.75
N THR A 267 29.51 -16.87 -17.13
CA THR A 267 29.84 -17.83 -16.06
C THR A 267 29.19 -17.40 -14.75
N VAL A 268 29.33 -16.13 -14.36
CA VAL A 268 28.71 -15.56 -13.15
C VAL A 268 27.18 -15.71 -13.20
N HIS A 269 26.56 -15.46 -14.36
CA HIS A 269 25.12 -15.65 -14.53
C HIS A 269 24.68 -17.11 -14.32
N ARG A 270 25.33 -18.07 -15.00
CA ARG A 270 25.01 -19.51 -14.85
C ARG A 270 25.32 -20.04 -13.45
N ALA A 271 26.40 -19.56 -12.82
CA ALA A 271 26.72 -19.91 -11.44
C ALA A 271 25.64 -19.41 -10.46
N ARG A 272 25.12 -18.19 -10.65
CA ARG A 272 24.01 -17.65 -9.84
C ARG A 272 22.65 -18.29 -10.14
N ILE A 273 22.47 -18.95 -11.27
CA ILE A 273 21.31 -19.82 -11.53
C ILE A 273 21.48 -21.14 -10.77
N ALA A 274 22.58 -21.86 -10.99
CA ALA A 274 22.88 -23.13 -10.31
C ALA A 274 22.89 -23.03 -8.77
N GLY A 275 23.42 -21.93 -8.21
CA GLY A 275 23.38 -21.69 -6.77
C GLY A 275 22.01 -21.29 -6.21
N ARG A 276 21.04 -20.92 -7.06
CA ARG A 276 19.64 -20.76 -6.66
C ARG A 276 18.87 -22.07 -6.77
N GLU A 277 19.15 -22.86 -7.82
CA GLU A 277 18.63 -24.23 -7.97
C GLU A 277 19.04 -25.07 -6.75
N GLN A 278 20.33 -25.09 -6.41
CA GLN A 278 20.84 -25.77 -5.20
C GLN A 278 20.26 -25.22 -3.88
N ALA A 279 19.97 -23.91 -3.81
CA ALA A 279 19.32 -23.33 -2.62
C ALA A 279 17.85 -23.76 -2.50
N ALA A 280 17.13 -23.88 -3.62
CA ALA A 280 15.76 -24.37 -3.66
C ALA A 280 15.69 -25.88 -3.36
N GLU A 281 16.60 -26.68 -3.92
CA GLU A 281 16.79 -28.09 -3.58
C GLU A 281 16.96 -28.26 -2.06
N LYS A 282 17.86 -27.48 -1.45
CA LYS A 282 18.07 -27.51 0.01
C LYS A 282 16.83 -27.11 0.83
N ILE A 283 15.99 -26.19 0.34
CA ILE A 283 14.72 -25.85 1.01
C ILE A 283 13.75 -27.04 0.96
N VAL A 284 13.70 -27.77 -0.16
CA VAL A 284 12.91 -29.01 -0.27
C VAL A 284 13.48 -30.14 0.61
N GLU A 285 14.80 -30.27 0.72
CA GLU A 285 15.44 -31.20 1.66
C GLU A 285 15.08 -30.87 3.13
N LEU A 286 15.04 -29.58 3.50
CA LEU A 286 14.63 -29.13 4.83
C LEU A 286 13.14 -29.39 5.11
N ARG A 287 12.26 -29.25 4.09
CA ARG A 287 10.82 -29.61 4.19
C ARG A 287 10.62 -31.11 4.50
N ASN A 288 11.57 -31.97 4.11
CA ASN A 288 11.52 -33.41 4.32
C ASN A 288 12.13 -33.86 5.67
N GLN A 289 12.56 -32.93 6.54
CA GLN A 289 12.98 -33.24 7.91
C GLN A 289 11.76 -33.38 8.83
N GLU A 290 11.96 -33.83 10.08
CA GLU A 290 10.84 -34.02 11.02
C GLU A 290 10.26 -32.68 11.49
N ILE A 291 9.27 -32.17 10.77
CA ILE A 291 8.61 -30.89 11.07
C ILE A 291 7.97 -30.96 12.48
N PRO A 292 8.28 -30.00 13.39
CA PRO A 292 7.80 -29.99 14.78
C PRO A 292 6.28 -30.12 14.95
N LYS A 293 5.86 -30.63 16.11
CA LYS A 293 4.46 -30.98 16.41
C LYS A 293 3.52 -29.78 16.59
N ARG A 294 4.07 -28.59 16.87
CA ARG A 294 3.35 -27.33 17.00
C ARG A 294 4.01 -26.30 16.12
N LEU A 295 3.21 -25.62 15.31
CA LEU A 295 3.70 -24.68 14.30
C LEU A 295 2.88 -23.40 14.33
N VAL A 296 3.57 -22.27 14.22
CA VAL A 296 2.97 -21.01 13.79
C VAL A 296 3.07 -20.95 12.27
N LEU A 297 1.96 -20.65 11.58
CA LEU A 297 1.91 -20.45 10.13
C LEU A 297 2.03 -18.95 9.82
N HIS A 298 3.05 -18.57 9.07
CA HIS A 298 3.35 -17.19 8.70
C HIS A 298 3.06 -16.94 7.23
N TRP A 299 2.50 -15.77 6.89
CA TRP A 299 2.52 -15.29 5.51
C TRP A 299 2.71 -13.77 5.38
N ASP A 300 3.46 -13.36 4.37
CA ASP A 300 3.70 -11.97 3.99
C ASP A 300 3.60 -11.81 2.46
N GLY A 301 3.06 -10.67 2.00
CA GLY A 301 2.75 -10.40 0.59
C GLY A 301 3.76 -9.44 -0.05
N LYS A 302 4.04 -9.62 -1.35
CA LYS A 302 4.98 -8.74 -2.06
C LYS A 302 4.75 -8.70 -3.56
N LEU A 303 4.39 -7.52 -4.03
CA LEU A 303 4.45 -7.18 -5.46
C LEU A 303 5.88 -7.33 -6.01
N LEU A 304 6.06 -8.23 -6.97
CA LEU A 304 7.31 -8.51 -7.66
C LEU A 304 7.09 -8.56 -9.19
N PRO A 305 8.11 -8.26 -10.01
CA PRO A 305 8.03 -8.44 -11.46
C PRO A 305 7.99 -9.93 -11.82
N SER A 306 7.01 -10.32 -12.63
CA SER A 306 6.87 -11.66 -13.19
C SER A 306 7.88 -11.91 -14.32
N LEU A 307 7.89 -13.14 -14.86
CA LEU A 307 8.66 -13.47 -16.06
C LEU A 307 8.09 -12.86 -17.36
N SER A 308 6.82 -12.42 -17.38
CA SER A 308 6.24 -11.66 -18.50
C SER A 308 6.54 -10.15 -18.44
N GLY A 309 6.99 -9.65 -17.28
CA GLY A 309 7.24 -8.22 -17.03
C GLY A 309 6.08 -7.50 -16.35
N ASP A 310 4.95 -8.18 -16.15
CA ASP A 310 3.83 -7.71 -15.33
C ASP A 310 4.21 -7.71 -13.83
N THR A 311 3.39 -7.08 -12.98
CA THR A 311 3.54 -7.19 -11.52
C THR A 311 2.61 -8.26 -10.98
N GLU A 312 3.16 -9.25 -10.29
CA GLU A 312 2.44 -10.32 -9.60
C GLU A 312 2.61 -10.18 -8.08
N ASP A 313 1.61 -10.56 -7.29
CA ASP A 313 1.75 -10.62 -5.83
C ASP A 313 2.32 -11.97 -5.42
N ARG A 314 3.43 -11.96 -4.69
CA ARG A 314 4.17 -13.15 -4.27
C ARG A 314 4.05 -13.31 -2.77
N ILE A 315 3.29 -14.32 -2.35
CA ILE A 315 3.05 -14.62 -0.94
C ILE A 315 4.16 -15.55 -0.46
N ALA A 316 5.00 -15.12 0.46
CA ALA A 316 5.94 -16.00 1.14
C ALA A 316 5.21 -16.73 2.27
N VAL A 317 5.26 -18.06 2.29
CA VAL A 317 4.56 -18.90 3.28
C VAL A 317 5.58 -19.68 4.09
N LEU A 318 5.62 -19.45 5.41
CA LEU A 318 6.60 -20.04 6.31
C LEU A 318 5.94 -20.70 7.53
N LEU A 319 6.66 -21.60 8.19
CA LEU A 319 6.31 -22.19 9.47
C LEU A 319 7.40 -21.88 10.49
N THR A 320 7.03 -21.63 11.74
CA THR A 320 7.98 -21.53 12.86
C THR A 320 7.68 -22.61 13.89
N GLY A 321 8.70 -23.39 14.25
CA GLY A 321 8.63 -24.47 15.25
C GLY A 321 8.92 -24.03 16.68
N GLU A 322 8.96 -24.99 17.61
CA GLU A 322 9.17 -24.74 19.05
C GLU A 322 10.59 -24.23 19.39
N ASP A 323 11.60 -24.53 18.56
CA ASP A 323 13.00 -24.09 18.71
C ASP A 323 13.35 -22.83 17.87
N ASP A 324 12.38 -21.94 17.60
CA ASP A 324 12.47 -20.79 16.67
C ASP A 324 12.92 -21.17 15.23
N ALA A 325 12.79 -22.45 14.86
CA ALA A 325 13.20 -22.96 13.56
C ALA A 325 12.20 -22.52 12.46
N GLU A 326 12.66 -21.67 11.54
CA GLU A 326 11.90 -21.21 10.36
C GLU A 326 12.01 -22.18 9.17
N PHE A 327 10.86 -22.59 8.63
CA PHE A 327 10.74 -23.43 7.43
C PHE A 327 9.93 -22.71 6.35
N LEU A 328 10.59 -22.27 5.27
CA LEU A 328 9.91 -21.73 4.09
C LEU A 328 9.23 -22.86 3.31
N LEU A 329 7.89 -22.84 3.23
CA LEU A 329 7.13 -23.79 2.42
C LEU A 329 7.22 -23.43 0.93
N GLY A 330 7.02 -22.15 0.60
CA GLY A 330 7.03 -21.68 -0.77
C GLY A 330 6.92 -20.16 -0.90
N VAL A 331 7.10 -19.68 -2.14
CA VAL A 331 6.78 -18.29 -2.54
C VAL A 331 5.86 -18.29 -3.77
N PRO A 332 4.66 -18.90 -3.67
CA PRO A 332 3.66 -18.91 -4.74
C PRO A 332 3.21 -17.51 -5.18
N ALA A 333 2.74 -17.41 -6.42
CA ALA A 333 2.04 -16.22 -6.91
C ALA A 333 0.55 -16.28 -6.57
N SER A 334 -0.01 -15.17 -6.11
CA SER A 334 -1.45 -14.94 -6.02
C SER A 334 -1.91 -14.10 -7.21
N SER A 335 -3.11 -14.38 -7.73
CA SER A 335 -3.71 -13.62 -8.84
C SER A 335 -4.21 -12.23 -8.43
N ASP A 336 -4.52 -12.04 -7.15
CA ASP A 336 -4.74 -10.74 -6.51
C ASP A 336 -4.43 -10.83 -5.00
N SER A 337 -4.39 -9.69 -4.32
CA SER A 337 -4.14 -9.60 -2.87
C SER A 337 -5.41 -9.82 -2.02
N THR A 338 -6.48 -10.43 -2.55
CA THR A 338 -7.71 -10.66 -1.75
C THR A 338 -7.53 -11.83 -0.79
N GLY A 339 -8.15 -11.72 0.39
CA GLY A 339 -8.09 -12.77 1.42
C GLY A 339 -8.55 -14.16 0.97
N ARG A 340 -9.36 -14.25 -0.10
CA ARG A 340 -9.72 -15.54 -0.73
C ARG A 340 -8.51 -16.18 -1.39
N ASN A 341 -7.78 -15.44 -2.21
CA ASN A 341 -6.70 -15.98 -3.02
C ASN A 341 -5.45 -16.17 -2.16
N VAL A 342 -5.17 -15.24 -1.24
CA VAL A 342 -4.15 -15.42 -0.18
C VAL A 342 -4.42 -16.71 0.62
N ALA A 343 -5.64 -16.92 1.13
CA ALA A 343 -5.96 -18.15 1.85
C ALA A 343 -5.80 -19.41 0.99
N ALA A 344 -6.36 -19.43 -0.23
CA ALA A 344 -6.28 -20.59 -1.11
C ALA A 344 -4.82 -20.96 -1.47
N VAL A 345 -3.97 -19.95 -1.66
CA VAL A 345 -2.53 -20.11 -1.91
C VAL A 345 -1.81 -20.64 -0.66
N VAL A 346 -2.04 -20.05 0.51
CA VAL A 346 -1.44 -20.48 1.78
C VAL A 346 -1.85 -21.92 2.14
N LEU A 347 -3.13 -22.26 1.98
CA LEU A 347 -3.67 -23.61 2.21
C LEU A 347 -3.02 -24.65 1.30
N LYS A 348 -2.82 -24.35 0.01
CA LYS A 348 -2.13 -25.26 -0.92
C LYS A 348 -0.72 -25.62 -0.44
N GLU A 349 0.06 -24.65 0.03
CA GLU A 349 1.44 -24.89 0.50
C GLU A 349 1.45 -25.72 1.81
N VAL A 350 0.47 -25.50 2.69
CA VAL A 350 0.21 -26.28 3.92
C VAL A 350 -0.19 -27.73 3.60
N ASP A 351 -1.02 -27.92 2.59
CA ASP A 351 -1.53 -29.23 2.15
C ASP A 351 -0.43 -30.07 1.53
N GLU A 352 0.35 -29.49 0.61
CA GLU A 352 1.54 -30.12 0.02
C GLU A 352 2.64 -30.39 1.06
N ALA A 353 2.63 -29.72 2.22
CA ALA A 353 3.55 -29.97 3.32
C ALA A 353 3.03 -31.04 4.31
N GLY A 354 1.74 -31.41 4.26
CA GLY A 354 1.14 -32.36 5.20
C GLY A 354 1.13 -31.87 6.66
N VAL A 355 0.98 -30.56 6.89
CA VAL A 355 1.06 -29.96 8.25
C VAL A 355 -0.27 -29.43 8.80
N ARG A 356 -1.40 -29.73 8.13
CA ARG A 356 -2.76 -29.21 8.49
C ARG A 356 -3.08 -29.32 9.98
N ASP A 357 -2.68 -30.41 10.63
CA ASP A 357 -2.92 -30.77 12.03
C ASP A 357 -1.96 -30.11 13.03
N LYS A 358 -0.72 -29.86 12.63
CA LYS A 358 0.37 -29.29 13.46
C LYS A 358 0.27 -27.77 13.68
N ILE A 359 -0.44 -27.06 12.83
CA ILE A 359 -0.64 -25.60 12.96
C ILE A 359 -1.47 -25.30 14.22
N ILE A 360 -0.97 -24.40 15.09
CA ILE A 360 -1.68 -23.93 16.29
C ILE A 360 -2.00 -22.43 16.27
N ALA A 361 -1.29 -21.68 15.43
CA ALA A 361 -1.37 -20.22 15.37
C ALA A 361 -1.06 -19.71 13.97
N PHE A 362 -1.47 -18.47 13.68
CA PHE A 362 -1.13 -17.72 12.48
C PHE A 362 -0.32 -16.47 12.84
N CYS A 363 0.58 -16.03 11.95
CA CYS A 363 1.26 -14.74 12.04
C CYS A 363 1.19 -14.02 10.69
N PHE A 364 0.61 -12.82 10.68
CA PHE A 364 0.17 -12.14 9.44
C PHE A 364 0.11 -10.62 9.63
N ASP A 365 0.19 -9.88 8.54
CA ASP A 365 0.02 -8.43 8.55
C ASP A 365 -1.46 -8.02 8.75
N THR A 366 -1.74 -6.90 9.41
CA THR A 366 -3.13 -6.60 9.84
C THR A 366 -4.01 -6.00 8.75
N THR A 367 -3.65 -6.16 7.47
CA THR A 367 -4.47 -5.68 6.34
C THR A 367 -5.86 -6.31 6.34
N ALA A 368 -6.86 -5.57 5.82
CA ALA A 368 -8.24 -6.05 5.73
C ALA A 368 -8.38 -7.33 4.87
N SER A 369 -7.44 -7.57 3.95
CA SER A 369 -7.26 -8.82 3.20
C SER A 369 -6.96 -10.02 4.09
N ASN A 370 -6.26 -9.84 5.22
CA ASN A 370 -5.99 -10.89 6.19
C ASN A 370 -7.03 -10.92 7.31
N THR A 371 -7.36 -9.77 7.90
CA THR A 371 -8.18 -9.64 9.11
C THR A 371 -9.70 -9.54 8.90
N GLY A 372 -10.17 -9.25 7.68
CA GLY A 372 -11.55 -8.81 7.45
C GLY A 372 -12.63 -9.86 7.82
N MET A 373 -13.52 -9.51 8.76
CA MET A 373 -14.50 -10.37 9.45
C MET A 373 -15.41 -11.30 8.60
N VAL A 374 -15.46 -11.14 7.27
CA VAL A 374 -16.32 -11.93 6.36
C VAL A 374 -15.54 -12.55 5.19
N GLN A 375 -14.36 -12.02 4.83
CA GLN A 375 -13.62 -12.46 3.63
C GLN A 375 -12.09 -12.52 3.81
N GLY A 376 -11.56 -12.17 4.97
CA GLY A 376 -10.13 -12.16 5.29
C GLY A 376 -9.52 -13.56 5.29
N ALA A 377 -8.21 -13.63 5.03
CA ALA A 377 -7.49 -14.89 4.89
C ALA A 377 -7.61 -15.78 6.14
N CYS A 378 -7.43 -15.23 7.35
CA CYS A 378 -7.39 -16.01 8.59
C CYS A 378 -8.67 -16.83 8.80
N ILE A 379 -9.84 -16.20 8.64
CA ILE A 379 -11.16 -16.85 8.80
C ILE A 379 -11.36 -17.98 7.78
N ARG A 380 -10.84 -17.81 6.56
CA ARG A 380 -10.93 -18.84 5.51
C ARG A 380 -10.05 -20.03 5.80
N ILE A 381 -8.85 -19.80 6.33
CA ILE A 381 -7.92 -20.86 6.72
C ILE A 381 -8.50 -21.63 7.93
N GLU A 382 -9.11 -20.96 8.93
CA GLU A 382 -9.82 -21.64 10.03
C GLU A 382 -11.03 -22.47 9.56
N GLN A 383 -11.81 -21.94 8.61
CA GLN A 383 -12.95 -22.65 8.02
C GLN A 383 -12.52 -23.91 7.27
N GLU A 384 -11.42 -23.86 6.50
CA GLU A 384 -10.87 -25.00 5.76
C GLU A 384 -10.13 -26.01 6.66
N LEU A 385 -9.48 -25.55 7.72
CA LEU A 385 -8.85 -26.41 8.74
C LEU A 385 -9.85 -26.94 9.78
N GLY A 386 -11.11 -26.48 9.76
CA GLY A 386 -12.19 -26.95 10.63
C GLY A 386 -12.04 -26.59 12.12
N ARG A 387 -11.19 -25.62 12.47
CA ARG A 387 -10.86 -25.26 13.86
C ARG A 387 -10.39 -23.82 14.03
N SER A 388 -10.69 -23.23 15.18
CA SER A 388 -10.13 -21.94 15.61
C SER A 388 -8.65 -22.06 15.95
N LEU A 389 -7.87 -21.03 15.63
CA LEU A 389 -6.43 -20.98 15.81
C LEU A 389 -6.02 -19.64 16.45
N LEU A 390 -4.81 -19.55 17.02
CA LEU A 390 -4.37 -18.32 17.69
C LEU A 390 -3.88 -17.27 16.67
N TRP A 391 -4.47 -16.09 16.65
CA TRP A 391 -4.13 -15.01 15.71
C TRP A 391 -3.04 -14.09 16.28
N LEU A 392 -1.79 -14.29 15.85
CA LEU A 392 -0.64 -13.47 16.23
C LEU A 392 -0.46 -12.32 15.22
N ALA A 393 -1.31 -11.30 15.33
CA ALA A 393 -1.22 -10.09 14.51
C ALA A 393 0.20 -9.48 14.54
N CYS A 394 0.78 -9.20 13.37
CA CYS A 394 2.16 -8.76 13.25
C CYS A 394 2.41 -7.42 13.97
N ARG A 395 3.12 -7.47 15.11
CA ARG A 395 3.47 -6.31 15.94
C ARG A 395 4.05 -5.15 15.12
N HIS A 396 4.95 -5.43 14.19
CA HIS A 396 5.58 -4.43 13.30
C HIS A 396 4.52 -3.58 12.58
N HIS A 397 3.51 -4.23 11.99
CA HIS A 397 2.42 -3.56 11.27
C HIS A 397 1.51 -2.78 12.25
N VAL A 398 1.22 -3.34 13.43
CA VAL A 398 0.42 -2.64 14.46
C VAL A 398 1.12 -1.37 14.94
N HIS A 399 2.42 -1.42 15.25
CA HIS A 399 3.20 -0.24 15.61
C HIS A 399 3.28 0.77 14.44
N GLU A 400 3.45 0.32 13.19
CA GLU A 400 3.41 1.18 11.99
C GLU A 400 2.09 1.95 11.87
N VAL A 401 0.93 1.30 12.04
CA VAL A 401 -0.39 1.94 11.98
C VAL A 401 -0.54 2.99 13.09
N ILE A 402 -0.20 2.66 14.33
CA ILE A 402 -0.28 3.61 15.45
C ILE A 402 0.59 4.85 15.20
N LEU A 403 1.82 4.67 14.71
CA LEU A 403 2.73 5.77 14.39
C LEU A 403 2.24 6.59 13.18
N LYS A 404 1.66 5.95 12.16
CA LYS A 404 1.03 6.63 11.03
C LYS A 404 -0.10 7.53 11.50
N ASP A 405 -1.01 7.02 12.32
CA ASP A 405 -2.22 7.74 12.69
C ASP A 405 -1.92 8.88 13.67
N VAL A 406 -0.97 8.71 14.60
CA VAL A 406 -0.46 9.81 15.43
C VAL A 406 0.25 10.87 14.59
N PHE A 407 0.99 10.49 13.54
CA PHE A 407 1.63 11.43 12.62
C PHE A 407 0.59 12.23 11.82
N GLU A 408 -0.41 11.57 11.25
CA GLU A 408 -1.45 12.20 10.42
C GLU A 408 -2.39 13.09 11.27
N ALA A 409 -2.75 12.68 12.49
CA ALA A 409 -3.47 13.53 13.46
C ALA A 409 -2.64 14.74 13.97
N SER A 410 -1.31 14.66 13.88
CA SER A 410 -0.41 15.73 14.35
C SER A 410 -0.03 16.74 13.27
N LEU A 411 0.15 16.29 12.02
CA LEU A 411 0.69 17.09 10.91
C LEU A 411 -0.24 17.19 9.68
N GLY A 412 -1.32 16.40 9.65
CA GLY A 412 -2.22 16.25 8.51
C GLY A 412 -1.79 15.13 7.56
N SER A 413 -2.77 14.53 6.88
CA SER A 413 -2.54 13.56 5.81
C SER A 413 -1.88 14.22 4.59
N SER A 414 -1.06 13.45 3.86
CA SER A 414 -0.24 13.97 2.73
C SER A 414 -0.34 13.06 1.52
N SER A 415 -1.05 13.50 0.49
CA SER A 415 -1.21 12.79 -0.80
C SER A 415 0.05 12.80 -1.68
N GLY A 416 1.10 13.56 -1.31
CA GLY A 416 2.39 13.51 -1.98
C GLY A 416 3.15 12.20 -1.71
N PRO A 417 3.90 11.65 -2.70
CA PRO A 417 4.64 10.40 -2.54
C PRO A 417 5.75 10.51 -1.49
N ASP A 418 6.41 11.68 -1.42
CA ASP A 418 7.35 12.07 -0.37
C ASP A 418 6.65 12.96 0.67
N ILE A 419 7.03 12.79 1.95
CA ILE A 419 6.59 13.68 3.03
C ILE A 419 7.34 15.02 2.91
N GLY A 420 6.61 16.10 2.58
CA GLY A 420 7.21 17.40 2.24
C GLY A 420 8.14 17.98 3.32
N ILE A 421 7.77 17.88 4.60
CA ILE A 421 8.63 18.34 5.71
C ILE A 421 9.92 17.52 5.85
N PHE A 422 9.90 16.23 5.54
CA PHE A 422 11.09 15.36 5.54
C PHE A 422 12.00 15.68 4.35
N LYS A 423 11.43 16.02 3.20
CA LYS A 423 12.19 16.53 2.06
C LYS A 423 12.91 17.83 2.40
N ARG A 424 12.26 18.79 3.07
CA ARG A 424 12.94 20.02 3.55
C ARG A 424 14.07 19.75 4.54
N LEU A 425 13.93 18.75 5.42
CA LEU A 425 15.02 18.30 6.31
C LEU A 425 16.20 17.70 5.53
N HIS A 426 15.90 16.82 4.56
CA HIS A 426 16.91 16.19 3.70
C HIS A 426 17.68 17.21 2.85
N ASP A 427 16.95 18.10 2.17
CA ASP A 427 17.52 19.06 1.22
C ASP A 427 18.34 20.15 1.94
N ARG A 428 18.02 20.47 3.21
CA ARG A 428 18.81 21.39 4.05
C ARG A 428 19.91 20.70 4.88
N TRP A 429 20.06 19.37 4.83
CA TRP A 429 20.90 18.64 5.79
C TRP A 429 22.38 19.08 5.83
N SER A 430 22.94 19.54 4.72
CA SER A 430 24.32 20.07 4.65
C SER A 430 24.53 21.38 5.40
N PHE A 431 23.46 22.03 5.87
CA PHE A 431 23.48 23.31 6.59
C PHE A 431 22.96 23.18 8.03
N VAL A 432 22.91 21.96 8.56
CA VAL A 432 22.38 21.64 9.90
C VAL A 432 23.49 21.06 10.76
N ASP A 433 23.74 21.67 11.91
CA ASP A 433 24.68 21.16 12.90
C ASP A 433 23.96 20.30 13.94
N SER A 434 24.23 18.99 13.96
CA SER A 434 23.68 18.06 14.97
C SER A 434 24.27 18.21 16.38
N SER A 435 25.29 19.06 16.57
CA SER A 435 25.79 19.46 17.89
C SER A 435 24.83 20.45 18.56
N GLN A 436 24.34 21.45 17.80
CA GLN A 436 23.43 22.51 18.22
C GLN A 436 21.97 22.01 18.25
N ARG A 437 21.73 20.99 19.07
CA ARG A 437 20.45 20.29 19.19
C ARG A 437 19.67 20.72 20.43
N GLU A 438 18.36 20.91 20.27
CA GLU A 438 17.40 21.15 21.34
C GLU A 438 16.94 19.83 21.97
N THR A 439 16.67 19.86 23.27
CA THR A 439 16.21 18.74 24.12
C THR A 439 15.06 19.23 25.01
N VAL A 440 14.45 18.32 25.78
CA VAL A 440 13.47 18.70 26.83
C VAL A 440 14.07 19.55 27.96
N GLU A 441 15.40 19.73 27.99
CA GLU A 441 16.14 20.46 29.03
C GLU A 441 16.72 21.79 28.53
N THR A 442 16.59 22.09 27.23
CA THR A 442 17.08 23.34 26.61
C THR A 442 15.97 24.12 25.90
N SER A 443 14.85 23.49 25.57
CA SER A 443 13.68 24.14 24.98
C SER A 443 12.73 24.60 26.08
N GLU A 444 12.61 25.92 26.29
CA GLU A 444 11.73 26.55 27.30
C GLU A 444 10.31 25.95 27.30
N ASP A 445 9.67 25.84 26.13
CA ASP A 445 8.34 25.21 25.95
C ASP A 445 8.20 23.81 26.61
N LEU A 446 9.29 23.03 26.62
CA LEU A 446 9.32 21.66 27.10
C LEU A 446 9.70 21.60 28.58
N ILE A 447 10.60 22.47 29.04
CA ILE A 447 10.95 22.60 30.45
C ILE A 447 9.69 22.93 31.26
N GLU A 448 8.90 23.91 30.82
CA GLU A 448 7.62 24.26 31.45
C GLU A 448 6.62 23.11 31.37
N PHE A 449 6.48 22.43 30.22
CA PHE A 449 5.58 21.29 30.05
C PHE A 449 5.89 20.14 31.02
N PHE A 450 7.17 19.76 31.20
CA PHE A 450 7.54 18.69 32.14
C PHE A 450 7.46 19.15 33.60
N ALA A 451 7.81 20.39 33.90
CA ALA A 451 7.72 20.95 35.26
C ALA A 451 6.27 21.13 35.76
N THR A 452 5.29 21.25 34.86
CA THR A 452 3.87 21.42 35.18
C THR A 452 3.06 20.11 35.05
N ASN A 453 3.67 19.00 34.65
CA ASN A 453 2.97 17.75 34.34
C ASN A 453 3.67 16.52 34.94
N ASP A 454 3.32 16.20 36.18
CA ASP A 454 3.68 15.00 36.93
C ASP A 454 3.68 13.71 36.10
N THR A 455 2.64 13.51 35.28
CA THR A 455 2.48 12.29 34.47
C THR A 455 3.51 12.26 33.33
N ALA A 456 3.75 13.40 32.69
CA ALA A 456 4.80 13.52 31.67
C ALA A 456 6.19 13.33 32.28
N SER A 457 6.48 13.88 33.48
CA SER A 457 7.76 13.68 34.15
C SER A 457 8.00 12.20 34.49
N LYS A 458 7.02 11.51 35.11
CA LYS A 458 7.14 10.07 35.41
C LYS A 458 7.37 9.25 34.13
N LEU A 459 6.66 9.56 33.05
CA LEU A 459 6.88 8.93 31.74
C LEU A 459 8.27 9.24 31.14
N LYS A 460 8.83 10.45 31.35
CA LYS A 460 10.20 10.82 30.96
C LYS A 460 11.21 9.95 31.69
N ASP A 461 11.08 9.83 33.01
CA ASP A 461 12.02 9.11 33.86
C ASP A 461 12.00 7.60 33.55
N ASP A 462 10.79 7.00 33.44
CA ASP A 462 10.59 5.62 33.00
C ASP A 462 11.14 5.37 31.58
N ALA A 463 11.04 6.36 30.68
CA ALA A 463 11.56 6.25 29.32
C ALA A 463 13.10 6.36 29.30
N LEU A 464 13.69 7.28 30.07
CA LEU A 464 15.14 7.39 30.18
C LEU A 464 15.77 6.12 30.77
N ALA A 465 15.14 5.50 31.76
CA ALA A 465 15.56 4.22 32.33
C ALA A 465 15.56 3.11 31.26
N PHE A 466 14.41 2.87 30.63
CA PHE A 466 14.26 1.86 29.57
C PHE A 466 15.22 2.09 28.39
N LEU A 467 15.29 3.33 27.87
CA LEU A 467 16.12 3.67 26.70
C LEU A 467 17.61 3.45 26.99
N LYS A 468 18.06 3.77 28.21
CA LYS A 468 19.43 3.53 28.66
C LYS A 468 19.75 2.04 28.74
N GLU A 469 18.87 1.23 29.32
CA GLU A 469 19.03 -0.22 29.39
C GLU A 469 19.04 -0.86 27.98
N ALA A 470 18.06 -0.50 27.14
CA ALA A 470 17.95 -1.00 25.77
C ALA A 470 19.22 -0.71 24.96
N LEU A 471 19.73 0.53 24.98
CA LEU A 471 20.96 0.92 24.29
C LEU A 471 22.21 0.21 24.85
N MET A 472 22.26 -0.05 26.16
CA MET A 472 23.36 -0.79 26.79
C MET A 472 23.36 -2.28 26.45
N SER A 473 22.18 -2.89 26.25
CA SER A 473 22.04 -4.28 25.83
C SER A 473 22.67 -4.57 24.45
N LYS A 474 22.69 -3.55 23.57
CA LYS A 474 23.07 -3.63 22.14
C LYS A 474 22.28 -4.67 21.33
N ASN A 475 21.22 -5.25 21.88
CA ASN A 475 20.39 -6.25 21.20
C ASN A 475 19.39 -5.55 20.27
N HIS A 476 19.91 -5.02 19.15
CA HIS A 476 19.13 -4.26 18.18
C HIS A 476 19.08 -5.03 16.85
N PRO A 477 17.88 -5.45 16.37
CA PRO A 477 17.79 -6.27 15.15
C PRO A 477 18.13 -5.50 13.87
N ARG A 478 18.09 -4.15 13.91
CA ARG A 478 18.43 -3.26 12.80
C ARG A 478 19.00 -1.94 13.31
N GLU A 479 19.87 -1.31 12.52
CA GLU A 479 20.54 -0.05 12.88
C GLU A 479 19.61 1.18 13.02
N ASP A 480 18.43 1.15 12.39
CA ASP A 480 17.41 2.20 12.53
C ASP A 480 16.70 2.13 13.90
N TYR A 481 16.71 0.97 14.58
CA TYR A 481 16.26 0.87 15.97
C TYR A 481 17.29 1.48 16.94
N GLU A 482 18.60 1.27 16.71
CA GLU A 482 19.64 1.97 17.49
C GLU A 482 19.52 3.48 17.31
N GLU A 483 19.30 3.97 16.07
CA GLU A 483 19.11 5.41 15.86
C GLU A 483 17.83 5.94 16.53
N LEU A 484 16.71 5.23 16.45
CA LEU A 484 15.47 5.65 17.12
C LEU A 484 15.68 5.77 18.64
N LEU A 485 16.14 4.70 19.30
CA LEU A 485 16.33 4.65 20.74
C LEU A 485 17.31 5.74 21.21
N ARG A 486 18.41 5.94 20.46
CA ARG A 486 19.42 6.97 20.77
C ARG A 486 18.89 8.39 20.60
N LEU A 487 18.08 8.65 19.59
CA LEU A 487 17.48 9.98 19.39
C LEU A 487 16.43 10.29 20.46
N SER A 488 15.58 9.32 20.82
CA SER A 488 14.64 9.47 21.92
C SER A 488 15.38 9.73 23.24
N TYR A 489 16.47 8.99 23.52
CA TYR A 489 17.27 9.17 24.72
C TYR A 489 17.90 10.57 24.78
N LEU A 490 18.55 11.01 23.70
CA LEU A 490 19.15 12.35 23.61
C LEU A 490 18.10 13.48 23.65
N PHE A 491 16.91 13.28 23.08
CA PHE A 491 15.82 14.25 23.13
C PHE A 491 15.30 14.45 24.55
N LEU A 492 15.17 13.36 25.31
CA LEU A 492 14.74 13.38 26.72
C LEU A 492 15.85 13.81 27.70
N GLY A 493 17.01 14.29 27.24
CA GLY A 493 18.11 14.76 28.11
C GLY A 493 19.15 13.70 28.50
N GLY A 494 19.03 12.47 27.99
CA GLY A 494 19.94 11.38 28.30
C GLY A 494 21.38 11.63 27.81
N GLU A 495 22.33 11.68 28.74
CA GLU A 495 23.76 11.80 28.44
C GLU A 495 24.29 10.53 27.74
N GLY A 496 24.82 10.67 26.53
CA GLY A 496 25.34 9.56 25.75
C GLY A 496 26.40 9.98 24.73
N PRO A 497 27.13 9.01 24.14
CA PRO A 497 28.22 9.29 23.22
C PRO A 497 27.75 10.10 22.01
N ALA A 498 28.46 11.19 21.70
CA ALA A 498 28.13 12.16 20.66
C ALA A 498 28.37 11.63 19.23
N LYS A 499 27.74 10.50 18.87
CA LYS A 499 27.60 10.09 17.46
C LYS A 499 26.79 11.18 16.73
N PRO A 500 27.20 11.65 15.54
CA PRO A 500 26.37 12.57 14.74
C PRO A 500 25.02 11.94 14.39
N PHE A 501 24.04 12.75 14.01
CA PHE A 501 22.78 12.22 13.47
C PHE A 501 23.01 11.63 12.07
N ARG A 502 22.39 10.49 11.74
CA ARG A 502 22.50 9.94 10.38
C ARG A 502 21.73 10.83 9.41
N ARG A 503 22.27 11.05 8.21
CA ARG A 503 21.57 11.82 7.16
C ARG A 503 20.22 11.15 6.82
N PRO A 504 19.12 11.93 6.66
CA PRO A 504 17.87 11.42 6.11
C PRO A 504 18.08 10.71 4.77
N GLY A 505 17.39 9.61 4.55
CA GLY A 505 17.57 8.76 3.37
C GLY A 505 16.30 8.68 2.53
N ALA A 506 15.32 7.91 2.99
CA ALA A 506 14.09 7.68 2.24
C ALA A 506 12.97 8.60 2.73
N LEU A 507 12.30 9.27 1.79
CA LEU A 507 11.31 10.33 2.06
C LEU A 507 9.85 9.86 1.84
N HIS A 508 9.67 8.70 1.20
CA HIS A 508 8.37 8.10 0.91
C HIS A 508 7.56 7.73 2.16
N GLN A 509 6.23 7.74 2.02
CA GLN A 509 5.27 7.39 3.08
C GLN A 509 5.50 6.02 3.74
N ALA A 510 5.92 5.03 2.97
CA ALA A 510 5.98 3.60 3.34
C ALA A 510 7.24 3.17 4.11
N ARG A 511 7.98 4.10 4.74
CA ARG A 511 8.88 3.77 5.86
C ARG A 511 8.44 4.52 7.10
N TRP A 512 7.50 3.93 7.82
CA TRP A 512 7.03 4.35 9.13
C TRP A 512 8.16 4.75 10.09
N MET A 513 9.28 4.00 10.13
CA MET A 513 10.40 4.30 11.02
C MET A 513 11.02 5.68 10.75
N ALA A 514 10.97 6.16 9.49
CA ALA A 514 11.37 7.53 9.16
C ALA A 514 10.43 8.58 9.77
N LYS A 515 9.14 8.28 10.00
CA LYS A 515 8.21 9.19 10.69
C LYS A 515 8.66 9.46 12.12
N ALA A 516 9.04 8.42 12.87
CA ALA A 516 9.57 8.56 14.23
C ALA A 516 10.94 9.27 14.24
N ILE A 517 11.92 8.73 13.50
CA ILE A 517 13.31 9.23 13.49
C ILE A 517 13.37 10.68 12.97
N TYR A 518 12.60 11.05 11.95
CA TYR A 518 12.67 12.39 11.37
C TYR A 518 11.84 13.41 12.14
N CYS A 519 10.75 13.04 12.83
CA CYS A 519 10.10 13.95 13.79
C CYS A 519 11.00 14.27 14.99
N LEU A 520 11.74 13.29 15.53
CA LEU A 520 12.75 13.58 16.55
C LEU A 520 13.82 14.55 16.02
N LYS A 521 14.41 14.28 14.85
CA LYS A 521 15.39 15.19 14.23
C LYS A 521 14.82 16.59 13.96
N LEU A 522 13.58 16.70 13.47
CA LEU A 522 12.91 17.98 13.24
C LEU A 522 12.68 18.76 14.54
N GLN A 523 12.29 18.09 15.63
CA GLN A 523 12.06 18.72 16.92
C GLN A 523 13.37 19.22 17.54
N MET A 524 14.41 18.38 17.52
CA MET A 524 15.73 18.71 18.05
C MET A 524 16.48 19.77 17.23
N LEU A 525 16.01 20.09 16.03
CA LEU A 525 16.64 21.04 15.10
C LEU A 525 15.67 22.16 14.69
N LYS A 526 14.60 22.40 15.48
CA LYS A 526 13.48 23.31 15.16
C LYS A 526 13.87 24.80 15.08
N SER A 527 14.97 25.18 15.72
CA SER A 527 15.61 26.51 15.62
C SER A 527 16.35 26.71 14.29
N GLN A 528 17.09 25.70 13.83
CA GLN A 528 17.87 25.77 12.58
C GLN A 528 16.99 25.69 11.32
N LEU A 529 15.76 25.16 11.45
CA LEU A 529 14.88 24.83 10.33
C LEU A 529 13.66 25.77 10.20
N SER A 530 13.35 26.12 8.96
CA SER A 530 12.18 26.94 8.61
C SER A 530 10.90 26.11 8.69
N LEU A 531 10.36 25.98 9.91
CA LEU A 531 9.11 25.28 10.22
C LEU A 531 8.03 26.29 10.63
N THR A 532 6.82 26.12 10.10
CA THR A 532 5.65 26.90 10.53
C THR A 532 5.22 26.54 11.96
N GLY A 533 4.46 27.41 12.64
CA GLY A 533 3.96 27.12 13.99
C GLY A 533 3.14 25.83 14.08
N ARG A 534 2.32 25.53 13.07
CA ARG A 534 1.58 24.27 12.95
C ARG A 534 2.52 23.07 12.85
N GLU A 535 3.55 23.16 12.01
CA GLU A 535 4.54 22.08 11.86
C GLU A 535 5.36 21.88 13.13
N LYS A 536 5.78 22.95 13.82
CA LYS A 536 6.48 22.84 15.13
C LYS A 536 5.60 22.13 16.17
N ALA A 537 4.33 22.52 16.30
CA ALA A 537 3.39 21.88 17.23
C ALA A 537 3.02 20.43 16.84
N GLY A 538 2.97 20.11 15.54
CA GLY A 538 2.76 18.74 15.06
C GLY A 538 3.97 17.84 15.29
N VAL A 539 5.15 18.29 14.88
CA VAL A 539 6.44 17.61 15.10
C VAL A 539 6.68 17.37 16.59
N GLY A 540 6.46 18.37 17.44
CA GLY A 540 6.64 18.25 18.90
C GLY A 540 5.73 17.18 19.52
N ARG A 541 4.46 17.12 19.12
CA ARG A 541 3.52 16.06 19.57
C ARG A 541 3.99 14.67 19.16
N VAL A 542 4.41 14.49 17.90
CA VAL A 542 4.94 13.19 17.43
C VAL A 542 6.25 12.84 18.16
N ALA A 543 7.17 13.79 18.35
CA ALA A 543 8.43 13.56 19.05
C ALA A 543 8.24 13.15 20.52
N LEU A 544 7.33 13.80 21.23
CA LEU A 544 6.96 13.43 22.61
C LEU A 544 6.30 12.05 22.69
N PHE A 545 5.31 11.76 21.83
CA PHE A 545 4.71 10.43 21.74
C PHE A 545 5.75 9.34 21.45
N VAL A 546 6.65 9.62 20.50
CA VAL A 546 7.69 8.68 20.09
C VAL A 546 8.65 8.36 21.24
N ALA A 547 9.16 9.39 21.94
CA ALA A 547 10.18 9.19 22.96
C ALA A 547 9.62 8.67 24.30
N LEU A 548 8.42 9.09 24.70
CA LEU A 548 7.82 8.72 25.99
C LEU A 548 7.07 7.37 25.95
N VAL A 549 6.46 7.03 24.80
CA VAL A 549 5.54 5.89 24.64
C VAL A 549 6.04 4.90 23.58
N TYR A 550 6.20 5.32 22.33
CA TYR A 550 6.39 4.41 21.19
C TYR A 550 7.68 3.56 21.23
N CYS A 551 8.71 4.03 21.93
CA CYS A 551 9.99 3.32 21.99
C CYS A 551 9.99 2.11 22.94
N LYS A 552 8.97 1.97 23.80
CA LYS A 552 8.78 0.84 24.73
C LYS A 552 7.95 -0.26 24.05
#